data_AF-A0A0G0PZ44-F1
#
_entry.id   AF-A0A0G0PZ44-F1
#
_cell.length_a   1.000
_cell.length_b   1.000
_cell.length_c   1.000
_cell.angle_alpha   90.00
_cell.angle_beta   90.00
_cell.angle_gamma   90.00
#
_symmetry.space_group_name_H-M   'P 1'
#
loop_
_entity.id
_entity.type
_entity.pdbx_description
1 polymer ?
#
loop_
_entity_poly.entity_id
_entity_poly.type
_entity_poly.pdbx_seq_one_letter_code
_entity_poly.pdbx_strand_id
1 'polypeptide(L)'
;MDALASSSTIDEEVLGEKHYKTLRSCLKLLERYRSLQNIIAILGEDELSEAEKVTVSRSKKVLKFLTQPFFTAEKFTNVPGVYVTKDETVEGIDRILKGQYDEYTDEPFYMAGNIESVEDKWRKK
;
A
#
# COMPACT_ATOMS: atom_id res chain seq x y z
N MET A 1 6.15 -9.02 -5.83
CA MET A 1 7.18 -8.09 -6.36
C MET A 1 7.79 -7.37 -5.17
N ASP A 2 9.12 -7.29 -5.07
CA ASP A 2 9.77 -6.48 -4.03
C ASP A 2 9.74 -5.00 -4.45
N ALA A 3 8.91 -4.20 -3.78
CA ALA A 3 8.70 -2.79 -4.11
C ALA A 3 9.96 -1.93 -3.86
N LEU A 4 10.81 -2.31 -2.89
CA LEU A 4 12.02 -1.57 -2.55
C LEU A 4 13.12 -1.79 -3.59
N ALA A 5 13.27 -3.03 -4.07
CA ALA A 5 14.30 -3.38 -5.04
C ALA A 5 14.02 -2.87 -6.46
N SER A 6 12.75 -2.63 -6.80
CA SER A 6 12.32 -2.32 -8.18
C SER A 6 12.20 -0.83 -8.49
N SER A 7 12.17 0.06 -7.49
CA SER A 7 11.84 1.48 -7.68
C SER A 7 12.95 2.47 -7.27
N SER A 8 14.13 1.98 -6.91
CA SER A 8 15.22 2.78 -6.30
C SER A 8 15.94 3.73 -7.27
N THR A 9 15.77 3.58 -8.59
CA THR A 9 16.60 4.25 -9.62
C THR A 9 15.82 5.22 -10.54
N ILE A 10 14.68 5.77 -10.11
CA ILE A 10 13.84 6.61 -10.99
C ILE A 10 13.98 8.11 -10.65
N ASP A 11 14.22 8.94 -11.66
CA ASP A 11 14.39 10.39 -11.56
C ASP A 11 13.07 11.20 -11.63
N GLU A 12 13.06 12.35 -10.97
CA GLU A 12 11.90 13.24 -10.85
C GLU A 12 11.44 13.83 -12.19
N GLU A 13 12.39 14.18 -13.06
CA GLU A 13 12.12 14.76 -14.39
C GLU A 13 11.27 13.83 -15.28
N VAL A 14 11.35 12.51 -15.05
CA VAL A 14 10.61 11.50 -15.81
C VAL A 14 9.22 11.23 -15.22
N LEU A 15 9.08 11.26 -13.90
CA LEU A 15 7.85 10.87 -13.22
C LEU A 15 6.88 12.03 -12.95
N GLY A 16 7.40 13.25 -12.86
CA GLY A 16 6.70 14.42 -12.35
C GLY A 16 6.70 14.47 -10.82
N GLU A 17 6.61 15.70 -10.28
CA GLU A 17 6.76 16.00 -8.85
C GLU A 17 5.83 15.18 -7.94
N LYS A 18 4.52 15.11 -8.28
CA LYS A 18 3.52 14.40 -7.46
C LYS A 18 3.89 12.93 -7.31
N HIS A 19 4.15 12.25 -8.43
CA HIS A 19 4.48 10.83 -8.41
C HIS A 19 5.80 10.57 -7.70
N TYR A 20 6.83 11.40 -7.96
CA TYR A 20 8.13 11.26 -7.32
C TYR A 20 8.04 11.41 -5.79
N LYS A 21 7.32 12.41 -5.30
CA LYS A 21 7.11 12.63 -3.85
C LYS A 21 6.34 11.48 -3.20
N THR A 22 5.29 10.99 -3.83
CA THR A 22 4.53 9.83 -3.34
C THR A 22 5.40 8.58 -3.31
N LEU A 23 6.19 8.33 -4.37
CA LEU A 23 7.12 7.20 -4.44
C LEU A 23 8.15 7.24 -3.31
N ARG A 24 8.84 8.38 -3.13
CA ARG A 24 9.85 8.55 -2.07
C ARG A 24 9.26 8.35 -0.67
N SER A 25 8.05 8.86 -0.45
CA SER A 25 7.34 8.71 0.82
C SER A 25 6.93 7.25 1.08
N CYS A 26 6.45 6.56 0.04
CA CYS A 26 6.12 5.14 0.08
C CYS A 26 7.35 4.29 0.40
N LEU A 27 8.47 4.52 -0.29
CA LEU A 27 9.72 3.80 -0.04
C LEU A 27 10.21 3.99 1.40
N LYS A 28 10.24 5.23 1.89
CA LYS A 28 10.62 5.53 3.29
C LYS A 28 9.73 4.82 4.30
N LEU A 29 8.42 4.74 4.03
CA LEU A 29 7.48 4.02 4.89
C LEU A 29 7.82 2.51 4.92
N LEU A 30 8.03 1.90 3.75
CA LEU A 30 8.34 0.47 3.63
C LEU A 30 9.71 0.11 4.23
N GLU A 31 10.71 0.99 4.11
CA GLU A 31 12.00 0.84 4.78
C GLU A 31 11.85 0.85 6.30
N ARG A 32 11.06 1.79 6.84
CA ARG A 32 10.76 1.83 8.28
C ARG A 32 10.03 0.57 8.71
N TYR A 33 9.04 0.11 7.95
CA TYR A 33 8.33 -1.14 8.23
C TYR A 33 9.27 -2.34 8.28
N ARG A 34 10.18 -2.48 7.31
CA ARG A 34 11.18 -3.56 7.31
C ARG A 34 12.05 -3.56 8.57
N SER A 35 12.45 -2.37 9.05
CA SER A 35 13.20 -2.27 10.32
C SER A 35 12.37 -2.72 11.53
N LEU A 36 11.07 -2.40 11.53
CA LEU A 36 10.13 -2.79 12.59
C LEU A 36 9.77 -4.28 12.54
N GLN A 37 9.75 -4.92 11.36
CA GLN A 37 9.46 -6.35 11.23
C GLN A 37 10.43 -7.23 12.03
N ASN A 38 11.72 -6.86 12.07
CA ASN A 38 12.71 -7.59 12.89
C ASN A 38 12.41 -7.46 14.39
N ILE A 39 11.98 -6.27 14.82
CA ILE A 39 11.60 -6.00 16.22
C ILE A 39 10.34 -6.80 16.57
N ILE A 40 9.30 -6.74 15.72
CA ILE A 40 8.05 -7.49 15.88
C ILE A 40 8.31 -9.00 15.97
N ALA A 41 9.23 -9.53 15.16
CA ALA A 41 9.56 -10.96 15.16
C ALA A 41 10.23 -11.43 16.46
N ILE A 42 10.92 -10.54 17.19
CA ILE A 42 11.63 -10.88 18.43
C ILE A 42 10.77 -10.57 19.66
N LEU A 43 10.11 -9.40 19.68
CA LEU A 43 9.45 -8.85 20.86
C LEU A 43 7.91 -8.89 20.79
N GLY A 44 7.33 -8.95 19.59
CA GLY A 44 5.88 -8.81 19.37
C GLY A 44 5.46 -7.41 18.95
N GLU A 45 4.22 -7.27 18.46
CA GLU A 45 3.65 -6.00 17.97
C GLU A 45 3.25 -5.06 19.12
N ASP A 46 3.02 -5.59 20.32
CA ASP A 46 2.59 -4.85 21.51
C ASP A 46 3.67 -3.91 22.07
N GLU A 47 4.95 -4.23 21.82
CA GLU A 47 6.11 -3.46 22.28
C GLU A 47 6.41 -2.22 21.43
N LEU A 48 5.67 -2.02 20.34
CA LEU A 48 5.83 -0.85 19.48
C LEU A 48 5.18 0.38 20.10
N SER A 49 5.79 1.55 19.88
CA SER A 49 5.13 2.83 20.17
C SER A 49 3.89 3.03 19.29
N GLU A 50 2.94 3.85 19.72
CA GLU A 50 1.72 4.12 18.93
C GLU A 50 2.02 4.66 17.53
N ALA A 51 3.06 5.50 17.39
CA ALA A 51 3.50 6.00 16.08
C ALA A 51 4.07 4.88 15.18
N GLU A 52 4.74 3.88 15.76
CA GLU A 52 5.25 2.72 15.03
C GLU A 52 4.13 1.77 14.65
N LYS A 53 3.12 1.57 15.50
CA LYS A 53 1.91 0.82 15.15
C LYS A 53 1.17 1.45 13.98
N VAL A 54 1.04 2.79 13.95
CA VAL A 54 0.49 3.52 12.80
C VAL A 54 1.34 3.28 11.54
N THR A 55 2.66 3.34 11.67
CA THR A 55 3.59 3.07 10.56
C THR A 55 3.41 1.65 10.01
N VAL A 56 3.30 0.65 10.88
CA VAL A 56 3.07 -0.76 10.51
C VAL A 56 1.70 -0.92 9.85
N SER A 57 0.65 -0.33 10.42
CA SER A 57 -0.70 -0.37 9.88
C SER A 57 -0.78 0.22 8.46
N ARG A 58 -0.23 1.43 8.25
CA ARG A 58 -0.18 2.04 6.91
C ARG A 58 0.65 1.22 5.93
N SER A 59 1.76 0.62 6.38
CA SER A 59 2.61 -0.22 5.54
C SER A 59 1.90 -1.51 5.10
N LYS A 60 1.19 -2.18 6.03
CA LYS A 60 0.35 -3.35 5.73
C LYS A 60 -0.70 -3.00 4.66
N LYS A 61 -1.36 -1.82 4.78
CA LYS A 61 -2.34 -1.31 3.81
C LYS A 61 -1.72 -1.04 2.44
N VAL A 62 -0.58 -0.35 2.39
CA VAL A 62 0.15 -0.10 1.12
C VAL A 62 0.52 -1.42 0.44
N LEU A 63 1.10 -2.37 1.18
CA LEU A 63 1.50 -3.67 0.62
C LEU A 63 0.32 -4.45 0.07
N LYS A 64 -0.83 -4.43 0.76
CA LYS A 64 -2.06 -5.04 0.25
C LYS A 64 -2.63 -4.27 -0.95
N PHE A 65 -2.59 -2.95 -0.94
CA PHE A 65 -3.07 -2.12 -2.05
C PHE A 65 -2.29 -2.33 -3.34
N LEU A 66 -1.00 -2.65 -3.24
CA LEU A 66 -0.17 -3.03 -4.39
C LEU A 66 -0.56 -4.39 -5.01
N THR A 67 -1.50 -5.14 -4.39
CA THR A 67 -2.07 -6.34 -4.99
C THR A 67 -3.24 -5.97 -5.90
N GLN A 68 -3.28 -6.58 -7.08
CA GLN A 68 -4.29 -6.28 -8.10
C GLN A 68 -4.88 -7.59 -8.66
N PRO A 69 -6.21 -7.67 -8.86
CA PRO A 69 -6.81 -8.77 -9.60
C PRO A 69 -6.47 -8.65 -11.09
N PHE A 70 -5.85 -9.67 -11.66
CA PHE A 70 -5.52 -9.71 -13.08
C PHE A 70 -6.62 -10.39 -13.89
N PHE A 71 -6.93 -9.83 -15.07
CA PHE A 71 -7.90 -10.39 -16.03
C PHE A 71 -7.59 -11.84 -16.41
N THR A 72 -6.31 -12.21 -16.50
CA THR A 72 -5.87 -13.58 -16.81
C THR A 72 -6.04 -14.55 -15.65
N ALA A 73 -6.13 -14.03 -14.42
CA ALA A 73 -6.22 -14.81 -13.19
C ALA A 73 -7.67 -14.98 -12.70
N GLU A 74 -8.66 -14.32 -13.32
CA GLU A 74 -10.07 -14.35 -12.91
C GLU A 74 -10.61 -15.78 -12.72
N LYS A 75 -10.23 -16.70 -13.62
CA LYS A 75 -10.64 -18.11 -13.55
C LYS A 75 -10.14 -18.84 -12.31
N PHE A 76 -9.07 -18.36 -11.68
CA PHE A 76 -8.44 -18.97 -10.51
C PHE A 76 -8.80 -18.24 -9.22
N THR A 77 -8.93 -16.91 -9.26
CA THR A 77 -9.23 -16.09 -8.08
C THR A 77 -10.72 -15.92 -7.85
N ASN A 78 -11.55 -16.12 -8.87
CA ASN A 78 -12.98 -15.77 -8.89
C ASN A 78 -13.24 -14.29 -8.57
N VAL A 79 -12.24 -13.43 -8.78
CA VAL A 79 -12.31 -11.97 -8.60
C VAL A 79 -12.13 -11.35 -9.99
N PRO A 80 -13.08 -10.51 -10.46
CA PRO A 80 -12.95 -9.79 -11.72
C PRO A 80 -11.67 -8.96 -11.76
N GLY A 81 -10.97 -9.01 -12.89
CA GLY A 81 -9.79 -8.22 -13.16
C GLY A 81 -10.15 -6.74 -13.24
N VAL A 82 -9.23 -5.91 -12.77
CA VAL A 82 -9.41 -4.45 -12.76
C VAL A 82 -8.21 -3.84 -13.45
N TYR A 83 -8.45 -2.89 -14.36
CA TYR A 83 -7.41 -2.03 -14.91
C TYR A 83 -7.34 -0.77 -14.04
N VAL A 84 -6.14 -0.43 -13.58
CA VAL A 84 -5.89 0.75 -12.74
C VAL A 84 -4.92 1.64 -13.48
N THR A 85 -5.27 2.92 -13.61
CA THR A 85 -4.38 3.90 -14.24
C THR A 85 -3.22 4.26 -13.31
N LYS A 86 -2.16 4.86 -13.88
CA LYS A 86 -1.03 5.39 -13.12
C LYS A 86 -1.50 6.41 -12.08
N ASP A 87 -2.37 7.34 -12.49
CA ASP A 87 -2.80 8.43 -11.62
C ASP A 87 -3.67 7.93 -10.46
N GLU A 88 -4.54 6.95 -10.69
CA GLU A 88 -5.31 6.30 -9.61
C GLU A 88 -4.41 5.59 -8.61
N THR A 89 -3.36 4.91 -9.08
CA THR A 89 -2.39 4.24 -8.20
C THR A 89 -1.65 5.25 -7.32
N VAL A 90 -1.14 6.32 -7.93
CA VAL A 90 -0.41 7.37 -7.21
C VAL A 90 -1.31 8.07 -6.19
N GLU A 91 -2.54 8.42 -6.58
CA GLU A 91 -3.53 9.03 -5.70
C GLU A 91 -3.90 8.10 -4.54
N GLY A 92 -4.16 6.82 -4.81
CA GLY A 92 -4.50 5.84 -3.79
C GLY A 92 -3.39 5.69 -2.73
N ILE A 93 -2.14 5.56 -3.17
CA ILE A 93 -0.99 5.49 -2.25
C ILE A 93 -0.84 6.80 -1.46
N ASP A 94 -0.93 7.96 -2.11
CA ASP A 94 -0.81 9.26 -1.45
C ASP A 94 -1.85 9.45 -0.33
N ARG A 95 -3.11 9.05 -0.57
CA ARG A 95 -4.17 9.09 0.45
C ARG A 95 -3.90 8.16 1.64
N ILE A 96 -3.38 6.95 1.39
CA ILE A 96 -2.96 6.03 2.46
C ILE A 96 -1.82 6.64 3.27
N LEU A 97 -0.82 7.22 2.61
CA LEU A 97 0.33 7.86 3.27
C LEU A 97 -0.08 9.05 4.14
N LYS A 98 -1.08 9.83 3.69
CA LYS A 98 -1.67 10.95 4.42
C LYS A 98 -2.55 10.53 5.61
N GLY A 99 -2.83 9.24 5.79
CA GLY A 99 -3.60 8.71 6.92
C GLY A 99 -5.11 8.79 6.75
N GLN A 100 -5.61 9.04 5.54
CA GLN A 100 -7.07 9.14 5.29
C GLN A 100 -7.82 7.82 5.56
N TYR A 101 -7.09 6.71 5.61
CA TYR A 101 -7.64 5.37 5.85
C TYR A 101 -7.08 4.72 7.11
N ASP A 102 -6.62 5.48 8.10
CA ASP A 102 -6.04 4.92 9.32
C ASP A 102 -7.04 4.08 10.12
N GLU A 103 -8.32 4.46 10.11
CA GLU A 103 -9.41 3.74 10.78
C GLU A 103 -9.80 2.42 10.06
N TYR A 104 -9.41 2.27 8.80
CA TYR A 104 -9.80 1.10 8.01
C TYR A 104 -8.96 -0.10 8.44
N THR A 105 -9.54 -1.29 8.44
CA THR A 105 -8.72 -2.52 8.48
C THR A 105 -7.94 -2.67 7.18
N ASP A 106 -6.95 -3.55 7.16
CA ASP A 106 -6.11 -3.77 5.98
C ASP A 106 -6.75 -4.74 4.96
N GLU A 107 -7.77 -5.51 5.35
CA GLU A 107 -8.48 -6.47 4.47
C GLU A 107 -9.10 -5.85 3.22
N PRO A 108 -9.78 -4.67 3.25
CA PRO A 108 -10.36 -4.06 2.06
C PRO A 108 -9.34 -3.68 1.00
N PHE A 109 -8.07 -3.47 1.39
CA PHE A 109 -6.98 -3.13 0.48
C PHE A 109 -6.49 -4.35 -0.33
N TYR A 110 -6.83 -5.58 0.09
CA TYR A 110 -6.42 -6.78 -0.62
C TYR A 110 -7.24 -6.97 -1.90
N MET A 111 -6.55 -7.16 -3.04
CA MET A 111 -7.15 -7.33 -4.38
C MET A 111 -8.22 -6.27 -4.69
N ALA A 112 -7.98 -5.01 -4.30
CA ALA A 112 -8.93 -3.92 -4.50
C ALA A 112 -8.88 -3.34 -5.92
N GLY A 113 -7.70 -3.25 -6.51
CA GLY A 113 -7.50 -2.49 -7.75
C GLY A 113 -7.29 -1.01 -7.42
N ASN A 114 -8.36 -0.20 -7.48
CA ASN A 114 -8.29 1.24 -7.20
C ASN A 114 -8.78 1.57 -5.78
N ILE A 115 -8.59 2.82 -5.35
CA ILE A 115 -8.92 3.24 -3.99
C ILE A 115 -10.42 3.31 -3.71
N GLU A 116 -11.23 3.61 -4.73
CA GLU A 116 -12.70 3.61 -4.62
C GLU A 116 -13.23 2.20 -4.29
N SER A 117 -12.63 1.17 -4.90
CA SER A 117 -12.95 -0.23 -4.59
C SER A 117 -12.65 -0.59 -3.14
N VAL A 118 -11.64 0.04 -2.52
CA VAL A 118 -11.34 -0.14 -1.08
C VAL A 118 -12.47 0.44 -0.23
N GLU A 119 -12.93 1.64 -0.57
CA GLU A 119 -14.04 2.31 0.14
C GLU A 119 -15.34 1.49 0.02
N ASP A 120 -15.64 0.97 -1.17
CA ASP A 120 -16.80 0.11 -1.40
C ASP A 120 -16.73 -1.19 -0.61
N LYS A 121 -15.55 -1.84 -0.57
CA LYS A 121 -15.34 -3.05 0.25
C LYS A 121 -15.48 -2.76 1.73
N TRP A 122 -15.02 -1.60 2.20
CA TRP A 122 -15.18 -1.18 3.59
C TRP A 122 -16.64 -0.95 3.97
N ARG A 123 -17.43 -0.30 3.09
CA ARG A 123 -18.86 -0.06 3.32
C ARG A 123 -19.71 -1.32 3.30
N LYS A 124 -19.29 -2.34 2.56
CA LYS A 124 -20.00 -3.64 2.44
C LYS A 124 -19.61 -4.63 3.55
N LYS A 125 -18.72 -4.23 4.44
CA LYS A 125 -18.29 -4.99 5.62
C LYS A 125 -19.31 -4.84 6.75
#